data_AF-A0A6A8QH62-F1
#
_entry.id   AF-A0A6A8QH62-F1
#
_cell.length_a   1.000
_cell.length_b   1.000
_cell.length_c   1.000
_cell.angle_alpha   90.00
_cell.angle_beta   90.00
_cell.angle_gamma   90.00
#
_symmetry.space_group_name_H-M   'P 1'
#
loop_
_entity.id
_entity.type
_entity.pdbx_description
1 polymer ?
#
loop_
_entity_poly.entity_id
_entity_poly.type
_entity_poly.pdbx_seq_one_letter_code
_entity_poly.pdbx_strand_id
1 'polypeptide(L)'
;MHPLSVAQTPSPLTASAQAMNRRIAKMLTRFGMNGEKLLAEAAAERAKASELLSNPALVNGQGLIRLHGIGTMDAMLELATGGKPAITMPSNPKEGLMAIVLFLKLNHTPEFSWREKDTPSAWSTRIIDALFISLANRKVFGHTDFLALDRLSRNPLWQGLFGAALELFLNAIADQERVNALDRGTSQAAVQAFRASSSARQARLPKVKYGNPLASFKEIAEYAIGEYLEGLDVNDALERTLVQAQLGLGDDVGKQRFEAFLRDNRIQPDTFPTTVQILYEKVQNEVRFQESEGEVAAVCYAYASEMKQTARVEKLFANFADAVLPVAAKCRRHFFFGGISARDAATVIARWAGRARLLADLRKGGLPKQVAGMVAQLGNDERRALLAFRDGRTEAKSLNPGDVERYVRARCKMLTLSAQQAKITRVEQLLQSQINGAEQFITRPGQAMLQDMTYGIDVFFRALRTVMEDICAGTGSMLREQMKVLHDFQRRYGPLATVAVLCPMPPGMKPENWLQTARDSLRKVDNDFFDLPQ
;
A
#
# COMPACT_ATOMS: atom_id res chain seq x y z
N MET A 1 15.51 50.17 -33.33
CA MET A 1 16.11 50.29 -31.98
C MET A 1 15.15 49.66 -30.99
N HIS A 2 15.39 48.40 -30.62
CA HIS A 2 14.65 47.73 -29.54
C HIS A 2 15.25 48.19 -28.21
N PRO A 3 14.44 48.51 -27.18
CA PRO A 3 14.99 48.78 -25.86
C PRO A 3 15.57 47.48 -25.31
N LEU A 4 16.84 47.56 -24.93
CA LEU A 4 17.56 46.52 -24.21
C LEU A 4 16.73 46.08 -23.01
N SER A 5 16.40 44.79 -23.00
CA SER A 5 15.91 44.08 -21.82
C SER A 5 16.86 44.36 -20.67
N VAL A 6 16.41 45.16 -19.70
CA VAL A 6 17.08 45.36 -18.42
C VAL A 6 17.21 43.98 -17.79
N ALA A 7 18.44 43.45 -17.78
CA ALA A 7 18.78 42.30 -16.97
C ALA A 7 18.36 42.64 -15.54
N GLN A 8 17.36 41.93 -15.01
CA GLN A 8 16.90 42.11 -13.63
C GLN A 8 18.11 41.93 -12.72
N THR A 9 18.59 43.05 -12.16
CA THR A 9 19.60 43.04 -11.12
C THR A 9 19.11 42.17 -9.97
N PRO A 10 19.95 41.28 -9.43
CA PRO A 10 19.50 40.28 -8.48
C PRO A 10 19.00 40.94 -7.20
N SER A 11 17.89 40.47 -6.63
CA SER A 11 17.61 40.78 -5.23
C SER A 11 18.74 40.22 -4.37
N PRO A 12 19.46 41.05 -3.59
CA PRO A 12 20.51 40.58 -2.71
C PRO A 12 19.91 39.61 -1.67
N LEU A 13 20.70 38.60 -1.27
CA LEU A 13 20.36 37.74 -0.13
C LEU A 13 19.92 38.59 1.06
N THR A 14 18.86 38.19 1.74
CA THR A 14 18.42 38.86 2.97
C THR A 14 19.52 38.78 4.04
N ALA A 15 19.53 39.74 4.97
CA ALA A 15 20.48 39.74 6.09
C ALA A 15 20.43 38.42 6.89
N SER A 16 19.23 37.87 7.09
CA SER A 16 19.04 36.58 7.76
C SER A 16 19.67 35.41 6.99
N ALA A 17 19.53 35.38 5.67
CA ALA A 17 20.14 34.34 4.83
C ALA A 17 21.67 34.42 4.81
N GLN A 18 22.22 35.64 4.74
CA GLN A 18 23.66 35.86 4.85
C GLN A 18 24.20 35.44 6.22
N ALA A 19 23.48 35.76 7.30
CA ALA A 19 23.85 35.35 8.65
C ALA A 19 23.87 33.82 8.80
N MET A 20 22.88 33.12 8.24
CA MET A 20 22.85 31.66 8.26
C MET A 20 24.00 31.05 7.45
N ASN A 21 24.26 31.56 6.24
CA ASN A 21 25.39 31.15 5.42
C ASN A 21 26.73 31.28 6.18
N ARG A 22 26.94 32.38 6.91
CA ARG A 22 28.11 32.57 7.77
C ARG A 22 28.18 31.57 8.92
N ARG A 23 27.05 31.22 9.54
CA ARG A 23 27.01 30.19 10.61
C ARG A 23 27.40 28.81 10.07
N ILE A 24 26.86 28.43 8.92
CA ILE A 24 27.21 27.19 8.21
C ILE A 24 28.70 27.17 7.86
N ALA A 25 29.23 28.24 7.28
CA ALA A 25 30.66 28.32 6.94
C ALA A 25 31.56 28.16 8.17
N LYS A 26 31.27 28.86 9.27
CA LYS A 26 32.00 28.70 10.54
C LYS A 26 31.92 27.28 11.09
N MET A 27 30.78 26.62 10.97
CA MET A 27 30.61 25.22 11.36
C MET A 27 31.49 24.31 10.50
N LEU A 28 31.47 24.48 9.18
CA LEU A 28 32.26 23.69 8.22
C LEU A 28 33.78 23.80 8.48
N THR A 29 34.27 24.97 8.86
CA THR A 29 35.68 25.16 9.23
C THR A 29 36.10 24.25 10.40
N ARG A 30 35.20 24.00 11.36
CA ARG A 30 35.47 23.08 12.49
C ARG A 30 35.63 21.62 12.04
N PHE A 31 35.14 21.28 10.85
CA PHE A 31 35.27 19.96 10.23
C PHE A 31 36.37 19.91 9.16
N GLY A 32 37.26 20.91 9.11
CA GLY A 32 38.38 20.95 8.15
C GLY A 32 37.98 21.31 6.72
N MET A 33 36.76 21.82 6.50
CA MET A 33 36.27 22.23 5.18
C MET A 33 36.38 23.75 4.98
N ASN A 34 36.74 24.18 3.77
CA ASN A 34 36.78 25.60 3.42
C ASN A 34 35.35 26.12 3.14
N GLY A 35 34.66 26.52 4.21
CA GLY A 35 33.29 27.04 4.13
C GLY A 35 33.14 28.30 3.26
N GLU A 36 34.15 29.17 3.20
CA GLU A 36 34.10 30.39 2.38
C GLU A 36 34.15 30.07 0.88
N LYS A 37 34.98 29.10 0.49
CA LYS A 37 35.02 28.61 -0.90
C LYS A 37 33.67 28.03 -1.32
N LEU A 38 33.05 27.19 -0.48
CA LEU A 38 31.74 26.59 -0.75
C LEU A 38 30.62 27.64 -0.86
N LEU A 39 30.68 28.70 -0.05
CA LEU A 39 29.76 29.83 -0.17
C LEU A 39 29.92 30.57 -1.51
N ALA A 40 31.16 30.82 -1.93
CA ALA A 40 31.45 31.48 -3.20
C ALA A 40 30.98 30.65 -4.40
N GLU A 41 31.22 29.34 -4.39
CA GLU A 41 30.75 28.41 -5.42
C GLU A 41 29.22 28.36 -5.50
N ALA A 42 28.53 28.28 -4.36
CA ALA A 42 27.07 28.30 -4.31
C ALA A 42 26.46 29.63 -4.80
N ALA A 43 27.15 30.75 -4.57
CA ALA A 43 26.72 32.06 -5.04
C ALA A 43 26.95 32.26 -6.56
N ALA A 44 27.99 31.63 -7.11
CA ALA A 44 28.35 31.68 -8.52
C ALA A 44 27.45 30.79 -9.40
N GLU A 45 27.11 29.58 -8.94
CA GLU A 45 26.24 28.64 -9.65
C GLU A 45 24.76 28.87 -9.33
N ARG A 46 24.18 29.94 -9.89
CA ARG A 46 22.75 30.23 -9.72
C ARG A 46 21.89 29.32 -10.59
N ALA A 47 21.34 28.29 -9.97
CA ALA A 47 20.33 27.41 -10.55
C ALA A 47 18.91 27.83 -10.13
N LYS A 48 17.92 27.49 -10.95
CA LYS A 48 16.51 27.71 -10.57
C LYS A 48 16.11 26.77 -9.44
N ALA A 49 15.18 27.19 -8.59
CA ALA A 49 14.65 26.36 -7.50
C ALA A 49 14.13 25.00 -8.01
N SER A 50 13.44 24.98 -9.16
CA SER A 50 12.95 23.74 -9.78
C SER A 50 14.05 22.75 -10.19
N GLU A 51 15.20 23.25 -10.65
CA GLU A 51 16.36 22.43 -11.00
C GLU A 51 17.02 21.85 -9.75
N LEU A 52 17.15 22.67 -8.69
CA LEU A 52 17.70 22.25 -7.40
C LEU A 52 16.81 21.23 -6.68
N LEU A 53 15.49 21.30 -6.85
CA LEU A 53 14.56 20.28 -6.32
C LEU A 53 14.71 18.93 -7.01
N SER A 54 15.24 18.89 -8.23
CA SER A 54 15.55 17.65 -8.96
C SER A 54 16.96 17.12 -8.66
N ASN A 55 17.68 17.76 -7.73
CA ASN A 55 19.07 17.40 -7.42
C ASN A 55 19.16 15.96 -6.87
N PRO A 56 20.21 15.19 -7.23
CA PRO A 56 20.42 13.83 -6.72
C PRO A 56 20.48 13.70 -5.19
N ALA A 57 20.73 14.78 -4.45
CA ALA A 57 20.67 14.80 -2.99
C ALA A 57 19.22 14.82 -2.44
N LEU A 58 18.23 15.23 -3.23
CA LEU A 58 16.81 15.28 -2.88
C LEU A 58 15.96 14.23 -3.57
N VAL A 59 16.35 13.80 -4.77
CA VAL A 59 15.59 12.84 -5.57
C VAL A 59 16.54 11.79 -6.11
N ASN A 60 16.19 10.51 -6.04
CA ASN A 60 17.03 9.44 -6.62
C ASN A 60 16.76 9.27 -8.13
N GLY A 61 17.51 8.39 -8.80
CA GLY A 61 17.34 8.12 -10.24
C GLY A 61 15.98 7.55 -10.64
N GLN A 62 15.15 7.13 -9.68
CA GLN A 62 13.79 6.62 -9.88
C GLN A 62 12.71 7.66 -9.57
N GLY A 63 13.09 8.90 -9.21
CA GLY A 63 12.15 9.95 -8.83
C GLY A 63 11.67 9.88 -7.37
N LEU A 64 12.28 9.06 -6.51
CA LEU A 64 11.93 8.96 -5.09
C LEU A 64 12.59 10.07 -4.27
N ILE A 65 11.83 10.64 -3.33
CA ILE A 65 12.30 11.74 -2.47
C ILE A 65 13.25 11.19 -1.40
N ARG A 66 14.49 11.69 -1.35
CA ARG A 66 15.51 11.30 -0.38
C ARG A 66 15.27 11.98 0.98
N LEU A 67 14.47 11.36 1.83
CA LEU A 67 14.21 11.87 3.19
C LEU A 67 15.48 12.01 4.01
N HIS A 68 16.43 11.09 3.83
CA HIS A 68 17.76 11.19 4.43
C HIS A 68 18.42 12.53 4.13
N GLY A 69 18.51 12.94 2.86
CA GLY A 69 19.22 14.17 2.47
C GLY A 69 18.57 15.43 3.06
N ILE A 70 17.24 15.45 3.12
CA ILE A 70 16.49 16.55 3.74
C ILE A 70 16.72 16.56 5.25
N GLY A 71 16.68 15.38 5.87
CA GLY A 71 17.02 15.21 7.27
C GLY A 71 18.43 15.73 7.56
N THR A 72 19.44 15.32 6.79
CA THR A 72 20.83 15.76 6.99
C THR A 72 20.95 17.28 6.93
N MET A 73 20.25 17.94 6.01
CA MET A 73 20.19 19.40 5.96
C MET A 73 19.59 19.98 7.25
N ASP A 74 18.46 19.44 7.72
CA ASP A 74 17.81 19.85 8.98
C ASP A 74 18.78 19.73 10.18
N ALA A 75 19.46 18.59 10.29
CA ALA A 75 20.42 18.34 11.36
C ALA A 75 21.65 19.25 11.32
N MET A 76 22.19 19.51 10.12
CA MET A 76 23.30 20.46 9.94
C MET A 76 22.89 21.89 10.30
N LEU A 77 21.66 22.28 9.98
CA LEU A 77 21.12 23.58 10.35
C LEU A 77 20.91 23.70 11.86
N GLU A 78 20.38 22.66 12.52
CA GLU A 78 20.30 22.60 13.98
C GLU A 78 21.67 22.78 14.64
N LEU A 79 22.70 22.05 14.18
CA LEU A 79 24.07 22.20 14.65
C LEU A 79 24.62 23.62 14.44
N ALA A 80 24.38 24.21 13.26
CA ALA A 80 24.80 25.58 12.95
C ALA A 80 24.10 26.63 13.83
N THR A 81 22.91 26.32 14.35
CA THR A 81 22.19 27.15 15.32
C THR A 81 22.51 26.85 16.79
N GLY A 82 23.36 25.85 17.06
CA GLY A 82 23.73 25.43 18.42
C GLY A 82 22.73 24.46 19.08
N GLY A 83 21.78 23.93 18.32
CA GLY A 83 20.80 22.94 18.76
C GLY A 83 21.35 21.51 18.72
N LYS A 84 20.59 20.58 19.31
CA LYS A 84 20.85 19.14 19.23
C LYS A 84 20.01 18.53 18.10
N PRO A 85 20.63 17.91 17.08
CA PRO A 85 19.89 17.23 16.01
C PRO A 85 18.94 16.18 16.55
N ALA A 86 17.74 16.12 15.98
CA ALA A 86 16.76 15.08 16.29
C ALA A 86 16.87 13.84 15.42
N ILE A 87 17.73 13.88 14.40
CA ILE A 87 18.07 12.73 13.58
C ILE A 87 19.56 12.46 13.69
N THR A 88 19.94 11.22 13.42
CA THR A 88 21.34 10.81 13.38
C THR A 88 21.99 11.33 12.09
N MET A 89 23.19 11.90 12.22
CA MET A 89 23.98 12.33 11.08
C MET A 89 24.52 11.12 10.29
N PRO A 90 24.60 11.18 8.95
CA PRO A 90 25.22 10.11 8.17
C PRO A 90 26.66 9.89 8.58
N SER A 91 27.08 8.62 8.59
CA SER A 91 28.47 8.23 8.78
C SER A 91 29.35 8.62 7.59
N ASN A 92 28.76 8.77 6.40
CA ASN A 92 29.47 9.20 5.19
C ASN A 92 29.55 10.73 5.09
N PRO A 93 30.74 11.34 5.22
CA PRO A 93 30.90 12.80 5.18
C PRO A 93 30.54 13.42 3.83
N LYS A 94 30.59 12.64 2.73
CA LYS A 94 30.23 13.12 1.38
C LYS A 94 28.75 13.49 1.28
N GLU A 95 27.89 12.75 1.95
CA GLU A 95 26.44 13.01 1.94
C GLU A 95 26.09 14.27 2.72
N GLY A 96 26.76 14.49 3.85
CA GLY A 96 26.68 15.74 4.61
C GLY A 96 27.14 16.94 3.80
N LEU A 97 28.24 16.81 3.06
CA LEU A 97 28.73 17.86 2.17
C LEU A 97 27.73 18.17 1.04
N MET A 98 27.20 17.15 0.37
CA MET A 98 26.21 17.33 -0.70
C MET A 98 24.94 18.03 -0.19
N ALA A 99 24.46 17.64 0.99
CA ALA A 99 23.33 18.26 1.65
C ALA A 99 23.58 19.75 1.95
N ILE A 100 24.75 20.09 2.49
CA ILE A 100 25.11 21.48 2.80
C ILE A 100 25.29 22.32 1.53
N VAL A 101 25.98 21.80 0.51
CA VAL A 101 26.12 22.50 -0.78
C VAL A 101 24.76 22.80 -1.39
N LEU A 102 23.84 21.83 -1.33
CA LEU A 102 22.49 22.03 -1.79
C LEU A 102 21.73 23.06 -0.95
N PHE A 103 21.84 23.02 0.39
CA PHE A 103 21.29 24.06 1.26
C PHE A 103 21.78 25.45 0.84
N LEU A 104 23.09 25.61 0.64
CA LEU A 104 23.68 26.90 0.26
C LEU A 104 23.11 27.38 -1.07
N LYS A 105 23.01 26.52 -2.08
CA LYS A 105 22.40 26.86 -3.38
C LYS A 105 20.92 27.23 -3.25
N LEU A 106 20.14 26.43 -2.51
CA LEU A 106 18.72 26.70 -2.25
C LEU A 106 18.52 28.01 -1.49
N ASN A 107 19.41 28.34 -0.54
CA ASN A 107 19.33 29.57 0.25
C ASN A 107 19.53 30.84 -0.60
N HIS A 108 20.08 30.72 -1.81
CA HIS A 108 20.18 31.80 -2.80
C HIS A 108 18.94 31.94 -3.71
N THR A 109 17.95 31.07 -3.56
CA THR A 109 16.67 31.16 -4.29
C THR A 109 15.62 31.92 -3.46
N PRO A 110 14.73 32.72 -4.07
CA PRO A 110 13.67 33.42 -3.34
C PRO A 110 12.76 32.48 -2.53
N GLU A 111 12.47 31.30 -3.06
CA GLU A 111 11.55 30.32 -2.49
C GLU A 111 12.09 29.69 -1.22
N PHE A 112 13.40 29.41 -1.20
CA PHE A 112 14.09 28.69 -0.12
C PHE A 112 15.10 29.55 0.64
N SER A 113 15.16 30.86 0.39
CA SER A 113 15.93 31.78 1.24
C SER A 113 15.48 31.65 2.70
N TRP A 114 16.46 31.62 3.60
CA TRP A 114 16.29 31.61 5.04
C TRP A 114 15.69 32.94 5.49
N ARG A 115 14.69 32.85 6.36
CA ARG A 115 13.91 33.98 6.87
C ARG A 115 14.22 34.19 8.35
N GLU A 116 13.95 35.38 8.85
CA GLU A 116 14.23 35.74 10.25
C GLU A 116 13.52 34.83 11.26
N LYS A 117 12.29 34.40 10.96
CA LYS A 117 11.47 33.51 11.79
C LYS A 117 11.67 32.01 11.48
N ASP A 118 12.58 31.66 10.58
CA ASP A 118 12.80 30.26 10.24
C ASP A 118 13.46 29.52 11.40
N THR A 119 13.00 28.29 11.62
CA THR A 119 13.73 27.26 12.35
C THR A 119 14.30 26.27 11.33
N PRO A 120 15.35 25.49 11.67
CA PRO A 120 15.91 24.46 10.78
C PRO A 120 14.83 23.57 10.17
N SER A 121 13.94 23.10 11.04
CA SER A 121 12.80 22.25 10.68
C SER A 121 11.75 22.97 9.81
N ALA A 122 11.60 24.29 9.93
CA ALA A 122 10.60 25.04 9.15
C ALA A 122 11.12 25.27 7.73
N TRP A 123 12.41 25.57 7.65
CA TRP A 123 13.12 25.69 6.39
C TRP A 123 13.11 24.36 5.60
N SER A 124 13.52 23.26 6.22
CA SER A 124 13.59 21.94 5.56
C SER A 124 12.22 21.40 5.16
N THR A 125 11.18 21.69 5.95
CA THR A 125 9.79 21.34 5.59
C THR A 125 9.36 21.99 4.27
N ARG A 126 9.80 23.21 3.95
CA ARG A 126 9.45 23.85 2.67
C ARG A 126 9.90 23.02 1.48
N ILE A 127 11.06 22.36 1.58
CA ILE A 127 11.58 21.47 0.54
C ILE A 127 10.67 20.25 0.41
N ILE A 128 10.33 19.62 1.54
CA ILE A 128 9.45 18.44 1.53
C ILE A 128 8.09 18.83 0.94
N ASP A 129 7.50 19.95 1.36
CA ASP A 129 6.24 20.44 0.79
C ASP A 129 6.34 20.68 -0.72
N ALA A 130 7.41 21.32 -1.20
CA ALA A 130 7.60 21.55 -2.64
C ALA A 130 7.73 20.24 -3.44
N LEU A 131 8.46 19.25 -2.91
CA LEU A 131 8.60 17.93 -3.54
C LEU A 131 7.28 17.13 -3.46
N PHE A 132 6.58 17.23 -2.34
CA PHE A 132 5.37 16.45 -2.04
C PHE A 132 4.11 16.99 -2.70
N ILE A 133 4.03 18.28 -3.04
CA ILE A 133 2.92 18.84 -3.83
C ILE A 133 2.67 18.01 -5.10
N SER A 134 3.73 17.49 -5.72
CA SER A 134 3.61 16.61 -6.88
C SER A 134 2.88 15.28 -6.57
N LEU A 135 3.07 14.71 -5.37
CA LEU A 135 2.40 13.50 -4.89
C LEU A 135 0.95 13.78 -4.47
N ALA A 136 0.71 14.93 -3.84
CA ALA A 136 -0.63 15.39 -3.48
C ALA A 136 -1.50 15.62 -4.73
N ASN A 137 -0.94 16.23 -5.78
CA ASN A 137 -1.62 16.42 -7.07
C ASN A 137 -1.98 15.09 -7.75
N ARG A 138 -1.17 14.05 -7.54
CA ARG A 138 -1.45 12.67 -8.01
C ARG A 138 -2.44 11.91 -7.13
N LYS A 139 -2.95 12.53 -6.05
CA LYS A 139 -3.87 11.92 -5.07
C LYS A 139 -3.34 10.60 -4.48
N VAL A 140 -2.04 10.52 -4.26
CA VAL A 140 -1.38 9.32 -3.69
C VAL A 140 -1.92 9.00 -2.29
N PHE A 141 -2.17 10.04 -1.49
CA PHE A 141 -2.67 9.93 -0.13
C PHE A 141 -4.15 10.32 -0.09
N GLY A 142 -4.97 9.47 0.51
CA GLY A 142 -6.39 9.71 0.77
C GLY A 142 -6.63 10.52 2.05
N HIS A 143 -7.90 10.80 2.35
CA HIS A 143 -8.27 11.57 3.55
C HIS A 143 -7.84 10.87 4.85
N THR A 144 -8.09 9.56 4.97
CA THR A 144 -7.66 8.75 6.12
C THR A 144 -6.14 8.76 6.29
N ASP A 145 -5.39 8.72 5.20
CA ASP A 145 -3.92 8.80 5.25
C ASP A 145 -3.47 10.18 5.78
N PHE A 146 -4.11 11.26 5.34
CA PHE A 146 -3.82 12.61 5.82
C PHE A 146 -4.15 12.78 7.31
N LEU A 147 -5.26 12.20 7.78
CA LEU A 147 -5.59 12.17 9.20
C LEU A 147 -4.55 11.39 10.00
N ALA A 148 -4.17 10.20 9.52
CA ALA A 148 -3.13 9.39 10.16
C ALA A 148 -1.81 10.16 10.22
N LEU A 149 -1.34 10.78 9.13
CA LEU A 149 -0.16 11.64 9.09
C LEU A 149 -0.23 12.80 10.11
N ASP A 150 -1.39 13.45 10.23
CA ASP A 150 -1.59 14.49 11.26
C ASP A 150 -1.49 13.89 12.68
N ARG A 151 -1.99 12.67 12.92
CA ARG A 151 -1.85 11.98 14.22
C ARG A 151 -0.40 11.63 14.51
N LEU A 152 0.36 11.14 13.53
CA LEU A 152 1.80 10.90 13.67
C LEU A 152 2.54 12.16 14.13
N SER A 153 2.13 13.33 13.62
CA SER A 153 2.80 14.60 13.94
C SER A 153 2.58 15.12 15.36
N ARG A 154 1.54 14.62 16.05
CA ARG A 154 1.06 15.17 17.33
C ARG A 154 0.99 14.15 18.46
N ASN A 155 1.03 12.86 18.13
CA ASN A 155 0.89 11.78 19.09
C ASN A 155 2.14 10.88 19.06
N PRO A 156 2.99 10.93 20.11
CA PRO A 156 4.21 10.12 20.19
C PRO A 156 3.97 8.60 20.10
N LEU A 157 2.83 8.10 20.59
CA LEU A 157 2.47 6.70 20.47
C LEU A 157 2.30 6.33 18.99
N TRP A 158 1.53 7.13 18.25
CA TRP A 158 1.31 6.94 16.81
C TRP A 158 2.61 7.09 16.01
N GLN A 159 3.45 8.08 16.33
CA GLN A 159 4.76 8.23 15.71
C GLN A 159 5.65 6.99 15.92
N GLY A 160 5.69 6.46 17.14
CA GLY A 160 6.47 5.26 17.46
C GLY A 160 5.93 4.01 16.76
N LEU A 161 4.62 3.84 16.72
CA LEU A 161 3.94 2.78 15.98
C LEU A 161 4.23 2.86 14.47
N PHE A 162 4.21 4.07 13.90
CA PHE A 162 4.61 4.30 12.51
C PHE A 162 6.07 4.01 12.25
N GLY A 163 6.98 4.42 13.13
CA GLY A 163 8.40 4.05 13.01
C GLY A 163 8.61 2.54 13.01
N ALA A 164 7.90 1.81 13.87
CA ALA A 164 7.98 0.35 13.92
C ALA A 164 7.38 -0.32 12.67
N ALA A 165 6.23 0.17 12.18
CA ALA A 165 5.65 -0.28 10.92
C ALA A 165 6.63 -0.03 9.77
N LEU A 166 7.11 1.20 9.63
CA LEU A 166 8.06 1.61 8.60
C LEU A 166 9.34 0.79 8.64
N GLU A 167 9.88 0.45 9.81
CA GLU A 167 11.03 -0.44 9.96
C GLU A 167 10.77 -1.81 9.34
N LEU A 168 9.60 -2.40 9.61
CA LEU A 168 9.20 -3.67 8.99
C LEU A 168 9.08 -3.53 7.47
N PHE A 169 8.45 -2.46 6.99
CA PHE A 169 8.35 -2.18 5.56
C PHE A 169 9.74 -2.07 4.95
N LEU A 170 10.62 -1.22 5.46
CA LEU A 170 11.96 -1.01 4.87
C LEU A 170 12.79 -2.29 4.84
N ASN A 171 12.73 -3.12 5.88
CA ASN A 171 13.55 -4.32 5.97
C ASN A 171 12.97 -5.52 5.23
N ALA A 172 11.64 -5.71 5.24
CA ALA A 172 10.99 -6.87 4.63
C ALA A 172 11.05 -6.85 3.11
N ILE A 173 11.07 -5.66 2.52
CA ILE A 173 11.08 -5.45 1.05
C ILE A 173 12.36 -4.78 0.54
N ALA A 174 13.43 -4.83 1.33
CA ALA A 174 14.75 -4.37 0.91
C ALA A 174 15.35 -5.27 -0.19
N ASP A 175 15.03 -6.57 -0.14
CA ASP A 175 15.59 -7.59 -1.00
C ASP A 175 14.48 -8.41 -1.66
N GLN A 176 14.49 -8.43 -3.00
CA GLN A 176 13.50 -9.12 -3.80
C GLN A 176 13.52 -10.64 -3.57
N GLU A 177 14.68 -11.25 -3.33
CA GLU A 177 14.77 -12.68 -3.06
C GLU A 177 14.05 -13.03 -1.76
N ARG A 178 14.28 -12.23 -0.73
CA ARG A 178 13.60 -12.36 0.56
C ARG A 178 12.09 -12.14 0.45
N VAL A 179 11.66 -11.15 -0.32
CA VAL A 179 10.24 -10.91 -0.60
C VAL A 179 9.60 -12.15 -1.22
N ASN A 180 10.25 -12.74 -2.23
CA ASN A 180 9.76 -13.94 -2.88
C ASN A 180 9.68 -15.13 -1.90
N ALA A 181 10.66 -15.26 -0.98
CA ALA A 181 10.66 -16.29 0.05
C ALA A 181 9.51 -16.10 1.06
N LEU A 182 9.28 -14.88 1.52
CA LEU A 182 8.22 -14.54 2.48
C LEU A 182 6.81 -14.64 1.86
N ASP A 183 6.66 -14.21 0.61
CA ASP A 183 5.42 -14.33 -0.16
C ASP A 183 5.14 -15.75 -0.65
N ARG A 184 6.08 -16.69 -0.47
CA ARG A 184 5.88 -18.09 -0.86
C ARG A 184 4.68 -18.70 -0.15
N GLY A 185 4.46 -18.36 1.12
CA GLY A 185 3.33 -18.88 1.91
C GLY A 185 1.97 -18.40 1.39
N THR A 186 1.84 -17.11 1.09
CA THR A 186 0.61 -16.51 0.50
C THR A 186 0.36 -17.04 -0.91
N SER A 187 1.42 -17.17 -1.71
CA SER A 187 1.34 -17.78 -3.05
C SER A 187 0.91 -19.25 -2.97
N GLN A 188 1.53 -20.06 -2.10
CA GLN A 188 1.13 -21.45 -1.85
C GLN A 188 -0.30 -21.59 -1.33
N ALA A 189 -0.72 -20.72 -0.41
CA ALA A 189 -2.08 -20.72 0.11
C ALA A 189 -3.12 -20.40 -0.98
N ALA A 190 -2.80 -19.44 -1.86
CA ALA A 190 -3.59 -19.20 -3.06
C ALA A 190 -3.68 -20.50 -3.87
N VAL A 191 -2.53 -21.11 -4.22
CA VAL A 191 -2.48 -22.39 -4.97
C VAL A 191 -3.36 -23.48 -4.35
N GLN A 192 -3.25 -23.67 -3.03
CA GLN A 192 -4.00 -24.69 -2.31
C GLN A 192 -5.50 -24.41 -2.29
N ALA A 193 -5.91 -23.14 -2.20
CA ALA A 193 -7.33 -22.80 -2.26
C ALA A 193 -7.95 -23.08 -3.63
N PHE A 194 -7.19 -22.86 -4.71
CA PHE A 194 -7.56 -23.29 -6.05
C PHE A 194 -7.73 -24.82 -6.13
N ARG A 195 -6.78 -25.60 -5.58
CA ARG A 195 -6.89 -27.07 -5.51
C ARG A 195 -8.14 -27.51 -4.74
N ALA A 196 -8.30 -27.02 -3.51
CA ALA A 196 -9.40 -27.42 -2.64
C ALA A 196 -10.78 -27.10 -3.24
N SER A 197 -10.92 -25.98 -3.94
CA SER A 197 -12.17 -25.60 -4.61
C SER A 197 -12.46 -26.50 -5.82
N SER A 198 -11.43 -26.85 -6.60
CA SER A 198 -11.52 -27.83 -7.69
C SER A 198 -12.01 -29.18 -7.16
N SER A 199 -11.37 -29.72 -6.12
CA SER A 199 -11.74 -31.02 -5.54
C SER A 199 -13.13 -30.99 -4.87
N ALA A 200 -13.54 -29.89 -4.24
CA ALA A 200 -14.88 -29.76 -3.66
C ALA A 200 -15.98 -29.76 -4.73
N ARG A 201 -15.71 -29.19 -5.91
CA ARG A 201 -16.61 -29.22 -7.06
C ARG A 201 -16.65 -30.61 -7.69
N GLN A 202 -15.50 -31.25 -7.85
CA GLN A 202 -15.37 -32.64 -8.28
C GLN A 202 -16.28 -33.58 -7.46
N ALA A 203 -16.31 -33.40 -6.14
CA ALA A 203 -17.15 -34.18 -5.24
C ALA A 203 -18.66 -33.93 -5.39
N ARG A 204 -19.07 -32.77 -5.95
CA ARG A 204 -20.48 -32.39 -6.16
C ARG A 204 -21.02 -32.80 -7.52
N LEU A 205 -20.15 -33.12 -8.47
CA LEU A 205 -20.58 -33.63 -9.77
C LEU A 205 -21.22 -35.01 -9.59
N PRO A 206 -22.38 -35.29 -10.23
CA PRO A 206 -23.01 -36.59 -10.15
C PRO A 206 -22.07 -37.65 -10.72
N LYS A 207 -21.54 -38.54 -9.87
CA LYS A 207 -20.66 -39.66 -10.29
C LYS A 207 -21.37 -40.72 -11.14
N VAL A 208 -22.63 -40.52 -11.47
CA VAL A 208 -23.47 -41.44 -12.24
C VAL A 208 -24.40 -40.59 -13.10
N LYS A 209 -24.37 -40.78 -14.43
CA LYS A 209 -25.56 -40.83 -15.31
C LYS A 209 -25.22 -41.24 -16.75
N TYR A 210 -24.46 -42.31 -16.92
CA TYR A 210 -24.51 -43.05 -18.19
C TYR A 210 -25.71 -43.98 -18.16
N GLY A 211 -26.76 -43.55 -18.87
CA GLY A 211 -28.06 -44.22 -18.94
C GLY A 211 -29.27 -43.32 -18.70
N ASN A 212 -29.11 -42.02 -18.39
CA ASN A 212 -30.26 -41.11 -18.21
C ASN A 212 -30.51 -40.27 -19.47
N PRO A 213 -31.57 -40.55 -20.25
CA PRO A 213 -31.92 -39.79 -21.45
C PRO A 213 -32.38 -38.34 -21.18
N LEU A 214 -32.43 -37.92 -19.91
CA LEU A 214 -32.76 -36.56 -19.49
C LEU A 214 -31.51 -35.75 -19.06
N ALA A 215 -30.30 -36.28 -19.21
CA ALA A 215 -29.09 -35.51 -18.96
C ALA A 215 -28.99 -34.36 -19.97
N SER A 216 -28.78 -33.15 -19.48
CA SER A 216 -28.63 -31.96 -20.32
C SER A 216 -27.31 -32.03 -21.09
N PHE A 217 -27.26 -31.39 -22.27
CA PHE A 217 -26.06 -31.38 -23.10
C PHE A 217 -24.82 -30.85 -22.37
N LYS A 218 -25.01 -29.96 -21.39
CA LYS A 218 -23.96 -29.47 -20.49
C LYS A 218 -23.36 -30.61 -19.66
N GLU A 219 -24.19 -31.46 -19.04
CA GLU A 219 -23.76 -32.59 -18.23
C GLU A 219 -23.10 -33.68 -19.09
N ILE A 220 -23.59 -33.86 -20.32
CA ILE A 220 -23.03 -34.78 -21.31
C ILE A 220 -21.68 -34.27 -21.82
N ALA A 221 -21.52 -32.95 -22.05
CA ALA A 221 -20.24 -32.35 -22.45
C ALA A 221 -19.22 -32.35 -21.30
N GLU A 222 -19.63 -32.01 -20.07
CA GLU A 222 -18.80 -32.08 -18.85
C GLU A 222 -18.30 -33.51 -18.59
N TYR A 223 -19.12 -34.53 -18.86
CA TYR A 223 -18.70 -35.92 -18.74
C TYR A 223 -17.92 -36.42 -19.97
N ALA A 224 -18.30 -36.10 -21.20
CA ALA A 224 -17.59 -36.56 -22.41
C ALA A 224 -16.15 -36.02 -22.48
N ILE A 225 -15.93 -34.79 -21.99
CA ILE A 225 -14.58 -34.24 -21.76
C ILE A 225 -13.82 -35.09 -20.70
N GLY A 226 -14.52 -35.75 -19.78
CA GLY A 226 -13.96 -36.65 -18.77
C GLY A 226 -13.76 -38.11 -19.20
N GLU A 227 -14.54 -38.62 -20.15
CA GLU A 227 -14.42 -40.00 -20.67
C GLU A 227 -13.34 -40.11 -21.77
N TYR A 228 -13.12 -39.04 -22.54
CA TYR A 228 -12.15 -38.99 -23.66
C TYR A 228 -10.68 -38.86 -23.22
N LEU A 229 -10.42 -38.63 -21.93
CA LEU A 229 -9.08 -38.46 -21.34
C LEU A 229 -8.73 -39.63 -20.41
N GLU A 230 -9.10 -40.85 -20.82
CA GLU A 230 -8.75 -42.14 -20.20
C GLU A 230 -9.08 -42.25 -18.70
N GLY A 231 -10.20 -41.66 -18.26
CA GLY A 231 -10.72 -41.86 -16.91
C GLY A 231 -10.02 -41.08 -15.79
N LEU A 232 -9.27 -40.02 -16.13
CA LEU A 232 -8.91 -38.98 -15.16
C LEU A 232 -9.97 -37.87 -15.17
N ASP A 233 -10.43 -37.46 -13.99
CA ASP A 233 -11.48 -36.45 -13.82
C ASP A 233 -11.14 -35.14 -14.53
N VAL A 234 -12.13 -34.52 -15.20
CA VAL A 234 -11.99 -33.17 -15.82
C VAL A 234 -11.47 -32.15 -14.83
N ASN A 235 -11.83 -32.29 -13.55
CA ASN A 235 -11.34 -31.44 -12.48
C ASN A 235 -9.95 -31.84 -11.97
N ASP A 236 -9.50 -33.10 -12.09
CA ASP A 236 -8.11 -33.49 -11.85
C ASP A 236 -7.21 -33.05 -13.01
N ALA A 237 -7.73 -33.02 -14.24
CA ALA A 237 -7.06 -32.44 -15.39
C ALA A 237 -7.06 -30.91 -15.29
N LEU A 238 -8.15 -30.23 -14.95
CA LEU A 238 -8.14 -28.79 -14.63
C LEU A 238 -7.30 -28.50 -13.36
N GLU A 239 -7.20 -29.39 -12.39
CA GLU A 239 -6.33 -29.22 -11.21
C GLU A 239 -4.85 -29.49 -11.56
N ARG A 240 -4.55 -30.41 -12.48
CA ARG A 240 -3.19 -30.70 -12.96
C ARG A 240 -2.75 -29.89 -14.19
N THR A 241 -3.66 -29.16 -14.82
CA THR A 241 -3.41 -28.44 -16.08
C THR A 241 -3.76 -26.98 -15.94
N LEU A 242 -4.72 -26.64 -15.10
CA LEU A 242 -5.07 -25.27 -14.76
C LEU A 242 -4.45 -24.91 -13.40
N VAL A 243 -4.56 -25.73 -12.35
CA VAL A 243 -3.92 -25.42 -11.06
C VAL A 243 -2.40 -25.69 -11.05
N GLN A 244 -1.87 -26.71 -11.74
CA GLN A 244 -0.41 -26.85 -11.92
C GLN A 244 0.16 -25.93 -13.02
N ALA A 245 -0.57 -25.64 -14.11
CA ALA A 245 -0.08 -24.73 -15.15
C ALA A 245 -0.44 -23.24 -14.96
N GLN A 246 -1.27 -22.88 -13.98
CA GLN A 246 -1.55 -21.48 -13.65
C GLN A 246 -0.97 -21.02 -12.31
N LEU A 247 -0.57 -21.94 -11.41
CA LEU A 247 -0.08 -21.56 -10.07
C LEU A 247 1.37 -21.98 -9.77
N GLY A 248 2.09 -22.49 -10.77
CA GLY A 248 3.56 -22.39 -10.83
C GLY A 248 4.35 -22.99 -9.65
N LEU A 249 4.01 -24.20 -9.20
CA LEU A 249 4.82 -24.92 -8.19
C LEU A 249 5.11 -26.39 -8.54
N GLY A 250 5.12 -26.80 -9.81
CA GLY A 250 5.61 -28.13 -10.18
C GLY A 250 5.91 -28.28 -11.68
N ASP A 251 7.18 -28.56 -11.97
CA ASP A 251 7.85 -29.26 -13.09
C ASP A 251 7.32 -29.15 -14.53
N ASP A 252 8.24 -29.27 -15.52
CA ASP A 252 7.98 -29.28 -16.97
C ASP A 252 6.85 -30.23 -17.42
N VAL A 253 6.52 -31.22 -16.58
CA VAL A 253 5.45 -32.20 -16.74
C VAL A 253 4.06 -31.55 -16.85
N GLY A 254 3.78 -30.48 -16.09
CA GLY A 254 2.46 -29.80 -16.13
C GLY A 254 2.22 -29.07 -17.46
N LYS A 255 3.27 -28.42 -17.98
CA LYS A 255 3.27 -27.74 -19.29
C LYS A 255 3.02 -28.74 -20.42
N GLN A 256 3.75 -29.87 -20.39
CA GLN A 256 3.63 -30.92 -21.42
C GLN A 256 2.23 -31.55 -21.46
N ARG A 257 1.58 -31.73 -20.30
CA ARG A 257 0.20 -32.24 -20.21
C ARG A 257 -0.82 -31.26 -20.80
N PHE A 258 -0.64 -29.95 -20.59
CA PHE A 258 -1.54 -28.96 -21.18
C PHE A 258 -1.36 -28.85 -22.71
N GLU A 259 -0.13 -28.94 -23.18
CA GLU A 259 0.17 -28.97 -24.62
C GLU A 259 -0.36 -30.24 -25.29
N ALA A 260 -0.32 -31.39 -24.60
CA ALA A 260 -0.97 -32.62 -25.05
C ALA A 260 -2.50 -32.44 -25.11
N PHE A 261 -3.11 -31.88 -24.06
CA PHE A 261 -4.55 -31.59 -24.03
C PHE A 261 -5.00 -30.70 -25.21
N LEU A 262 -4.31 -29.60 -25.50
CA LEU A 262 -4.68 -28.75 -26.65
C LEU A 262 -4.57 -29.51 -27.98
N ARG A 263 -3.54 -30.34 -28.13
CA ARG A 263 -3.29 -31.14 -29.33
C ARG A 263 -4.35 -32.22 -29.53
N ASP A 264 -4.66 -32.97 -28.48
CA ASP A 264 -5.62 -34.07 -28.51
C ASP A 264 -7.04 -33.59 -28.80
N ASN A 265 -7.35 -32.34 -28.39
CA ASN A 265 -8.62 -31.68 -28.68
C ASN A 265 -8.61 -30.84 -29.97
N ARG A 266 -7.54 -30.93 -30.78
CA ARG A 266 -7.36 -30.17 -32.04
C ARG A 266 -7.51 -28.66 -31.88
N ILE A 267 -7.21 -28.13 -30.69
CA ILE A 267 -7.20 -26.70 -30.39
C ILE A 267 -5.91 -26.12 -30.95
N GLN A 268 -6.01 -25.51 -32.13
CA GLN A 268 -4.88 -24.87 -32.80
C GLN A 268 -4.82 -23.35 -32.48
N PRO A 269 -3.67 -22.67 -32.67
CA PRO A 269 -3.51 -21.23 -32.34
C PRO A 269 -4.50 -20.29 -33.04
N ASP A 270 -5.08 -20.73 -34.16
CA ASP A 270 -6.15 -20.12 -34.93
C ASP A 270 -7.54 -20.25 -34.30
N THR A 271 -7.70 -21.13 -33.31
CA THR A 271 -8.94 -21.31 -32.51
C THR A 271 -8.78 -20.90 -31.03
N PHE A 272 -7.54 -20.73 -30.56
CA PHE A 272 -7.23 -20.30 -29.21
C PHE A 272 -6.13 -19.22 -29.25
N PRO A 273 -6.43 -17.96 -28.90
CA PRO A 273 -5.60 -16.80 -29.26
C PRO A 273 -4.28 -16.64 -28.48
N THR A 274 -3.89 -17.61 -27.66
CA THR A 274 -2.73 -17.55 -26.76
C THR A 274 -2.10 -18.94 -26.61
N THR A 275 -0.78 -19.12 -26.68
CA THR A 275 -0.17 -20.45 -26.44
C THR A 275 -0.23 -20.84 -24.95
N VAL A 276 -0.22 -22.14 -24.64
CA VAL A 276 -0.06 -22.68 -23.27
C VAL A 276 1.01 -21.95 -22.49
N GLN A 277 2.18 -21.77 -23.12
CA GLN A 277 3.33 -21.13 -22.52
C GLN A 277 3.05 -19.66 -22.18
N ILE A 278 2.41 -18.91 -23.08
CA ILE A 278 2.08 -17.50 -22.83
C ILE A 278 1.01 -17.38 -21.72
N LEU A 279 0.04 -18.30 -21.67
CA LEU A 279 -0.95 -18.32 -20.58
C LEU A 279 -0.28 -18.62 -19.24
N TYR A 280 0.63 -19.61 -19.21
CA TYR A 280 1.41 -19.98 -18.04
C TYR A 280 2.23 -18.79 -17.50
N GLU A 281 3.00 -18.13 -18.37
CA GLU A 281 3.82 -16.98 -18.01
C GLU A 281 2.96 -15.81 -17.51
N LYS A 282 1.80 -15.56 -18.13
CA LYS A 282 0.87 -14.51 -17.71
C LYS A 282 0.28 -14.78 -16.32
N VAL A 283 -0.23 -15.98 -16.04
CA VAL A 283 -0.82 -16.25 -14.72
C VAL A 283 0.26 -16.31 -13.63
N GLN A 284 1.44 -16.87 -13.92
CA GLN A 284 2.56 -16.84 -13.00
C GLN A 284 2.93 -15.40 -12.61
N ASN A 285 2.89 -14.47 -13.56
CA ASN A 285 3.11 -13.05 -13.28
C ASN A 285 2.02 -12.42 -12.39
N GLU A 286 0.77 -12.87 -12.47
CA GLU A 286 -0.33 -12.37 -11.62
C GLU A 286 -0.28 -12.90 -10.18
N VAL A 287 0.28 -14.10 -9.96
CA VAL A 287 0.41 -14.69 -8.62
C VAL A 287 1.64 -14.16 -7.88
N ARG A 288 2.66 -13.71 -8.62
CA ARG A 288 3.86 -13.09 -8.05
C ARG A 288 3.50 -11.91 -7.16
N PHE A 289 4.35 -11.69 -6.17
CA PHE A 289 4.26 -10.52 -5.33
C PHE A 289 4.18 -9.24 -6.16
N GLN A 290 3.15 -8.45 -5.93
CA GLN A 290 3.10 -7.07 -6.38
C GLN A 290 3.13 -6.15 -5.15
N GLU A 291 3.71 -4.97 -5.30
CA GLU A 291 3.80 -3.98 -4.22
C GLU A 291 2.45 -3.28 -3.93
N SER A 292 1.37 -4.05 -3.84
CA SER A 292 0.08 -3.61 -3.34
C SER A 292 0.12 -3.48 -1.81
N GLU A 293 -0.70 -2.59 -1.22
CA GLU A 293 -0.70 -2.38 0.24
C GLU A 293 -0.94 -3.69 1.01
N GLY A 294 -1.85 -4.55 0.53
CA GLY A 294 -2.19 -5.81 1.16
C GLY A 294 -1.07 -6.85 1.11
N GLU A 295 -0.45 -7.05 -0.06
CA GLU A 295 0.66 -8.01 -0.21
C GLU A 295 1.89 -7.56 0.56
N VAL A 296 2.23 -6.27 0.51
CA VAL A 296 3.37 -5.74 1.26
C VAL A 296 3.12 -5.90 2.77
N ALA A 297 1.92 -5.62 3.25
CA ALA A 297 1.59 -5.81 4.66
C ALA A 297 1.67 -7.29 5.09
N ALA A 298 1.25 -8.23 4.24
CA ALA A 298 1.40 -9.65 4.49
C ALA A 298 2.88 -10.09 4.56
N VAL A 299 3.70 -9.64 3.62
CA VAL A 299 5.16 -9.90 3.63
C VAL A 299 5.81 -9.29 4.88
N CYS A 300 5.44 -8.08 5.27
CA CYS A 300 5.94 -7.45 6.50
C CYS A 300 5.54 -8.23 7.75
N TYR A 301 4.33 -8.79 7.79
CA TYR A 301 3.89 -9.64 8.90
C TYR A 301 4.65 -10.97 8.94
N ALA A 302 4.87 -11.61 7.78
CA ALA A 302 5.68 -12.81 7.67
C ALA A 302 7.12 -12.55 8.14
N TYR A 303 7.72 -11.44 7.72
CA TYR A 303 9.03 -10.97 8.19
C TYR A 303 9.04 -10.77 9.71
N ALA A 304 8.02 -10.10 10.26
CA ALA A 304 7.89 -9.92 11.71
C ALA A 304 7.81 -11.26 12.44
N SER A 305 7.14 -12.26 11.86
CA SER A 305 7.12 -13.63 12.40
C SER A 305 8.49 -14.29 12.41
N GLU A 306 9.22 -14.23 11.28
CA GLU A 306 10.58 -14.77 11.15
C GLU A 306 11.53 -14.16 12.20
N MET A 307 11.40 -12.86 12.44
CA MET A 307 12.24 -12.12 13.40
C MET A 307 11.72 -12.18 14.86
N LYS A 308 10.64 -12.92 15.13
CA LYS A 308 9.96 -12.98 16.45
C LYS A 308 9.52 -11.60 16.97
N GLN A 309 9.08 -10.74 16.06
CA GLN A 309 8.61 -9.37 16.29
C GLN A 309 7.09 -9.20 16.05
N THR A 310 6.30 -10.28 15.99
CA THR A 310 4.84 -10.21 15.77
C THR A 310 4.13 -9.32 16.78
N ALA A 311 4.60 -9.32 18.04
CA ALA A 311 4.09 -8.45 19.10
C ALA A 311 4.13 -6.95 18.74
N ARG A 312 5.08 -6.51 17.89
CA ARG A 312 5.13 -5.13 17.39
C ARG A 312 3.97 -4.82 16.45
N VAL A 313 3.60 -5.78 15.59
CA VAL A 313 2.46 -5.67 14.68
C VAL A 313 1.14 -5.75 15.45
N GLU A 314 1.04 -6.68 16.39
CA GLU A 314 -0.13 -6.82 17.26
C GLU A 314 -0.38 -5.54 18.07
N LYS A 315 0.68 -4.86 18.51
CA LYS A 315 0.58 -3.58 19.21
C LYS A 315 -0.05 -2.47 18.36
N LEU A 316 0.13 -2.46 17.03
CA LEU A 316 -0.57 -1.52 16.13
C LEU A 316 -2.08 -1.72 16.24
N PHE A 317 -2.54 -2.96 16.08
CA PHE A 317 -3.96 -3.31 16.13
C PHE A 317 -4.55 -3.14 17.54
N ALA A 318 -3.79 -3.48 18.60
CA ALA A 318 -4.24 -3.31 19.98
C ALA A 318 -4.43 -1.84 20.37
N ASN A 319 -3.75 -0.91 19.69
CA ASN A 319 -3.95 0.54 19.84
C ASN A 319 -4.90 1.12 18.79
N PHE A 320 -5.54 0.26 17.98
CA PHE A 320 -6.46 0.64 16.91
C PHE A 320 -5.83 1.61 15.88
N ALA A 321 -4.51 1.52 15.71
CA ALA A 321 -3.72 2.39 14.84
C ALA A 321 -3.52 1.78 13.44
N ASP A 322 -4.50 1.02 12.96
CA ASP A 322 -4.46 0.26 11.71
C ASP A 322 -4.09 1.14 10.49
N ALA A 323 -4.54 2.39 10.48
CA ALA A 323 -4.26 3.39 9.43
C ALA A 323 -2.77 3.74 9.27
N VAL A 324 -1.91 3.35 10.22
CA VAL A 324 -0.45 3.52 10.12
C VAL A 324 0.15 2.65 9.02
N LEU A 325 -0.36 1.43 8.82
CA LEU A 325 0.16 0.48 7.84
C LEU A 325 0.11 1.00 6.39
N PRO A 326 -1.04 1.46 5.85
CA PRO A 326 -1.09 1.98 4.48
C PRO A 326 -0.23 3.24 4.30
N VAL A 327 -0.17 4.12 5.31
CA VAL A 327 0.71 5.31 5.28
C VAL A 327 2.19 4.90 5.22
N ALA A 328 2.61 3.89 5.99
CA ALA A 328 3.99 3.40 5.96
C ALA A 328 4.34 2.76 4.60
N ALA A 329 3.42 1.97 4.03
CA ALA A 329 3.57 1.39 2.70
C ALA A 329 3.71 2.47 1.60
N LYS A 330 2.83 3.48 1.61
CA LYS A 330 2.89 4.62 0.68
C LYS A 330 4.18 5.41 0.86
N CYS A 331 4.58 5.70 2.10
CA CYS A 331 5.85 6.36 2.37
C CYS A 331 7.03 5.58 1.78
N ARG A 332 7.08 4.25 1.96
CA ARG A 332 8.14 3.43 1.38
C ARG A 332 8.21 3.55 -0.14
N ARG A 333 7.06 3.57 -0.83
CA ARG A 333 7.01 3.63 -2.31
C ARG A 333 7.40 4.98 -2.90
N HIS A 334 7.36 6.06 -2.11
CA HIS A 334 7.59 7.42 -2.59
C HIS A 334 8.85 8.09 -2.01
N PHE A 335 9.41 7.51 -0.95
CA PHE A 335 10.62 8.03 -0.31
C PHE A 335 11.79 7.05 -0.42
N PHE A 336 12.97 7.59 -0.64
CA PHE A 336 14.24 6.89 -0.51
C PHE A 336 14.85 7.18 0.86
N PHE A 337 15.07 6.12 1.65
CA PHE A 337 15.51 6.23 3.05
C PHE A 337 17.04 6.21 3.18
N GLY A 338 17.78 5.60 2.25
CA GLY A 338 19.23 5.83 2.11
C GLY A 338 20.07 5.66 3.37
N GLY A 339 19.73 4.70 4.25
CA GLY A 339 20.47 4.44 5.49
C GLY A 339 20.00 5.24 6.72
N ILE A 340 19.02 6.14 6.59
CA ILE A 340 18.37 6.74 7.77
C ILE A 340 17.63 5.64 8.55
N SER A 341 17.69 5.69 9.88
CA SER A 341 16.91 4.77 10.71
C SER A 341 15.42 5.01 10.52
N ALA A 342 14.58 3.97 10.64
CA ALA A 342 13.13 4.11 10.52
C ALA A 342 12.54 5.09 11.56
N ARG A 343 13.16 5.18 12.74
CA ARG A 343 12.83 6.16 13.79
C ARG A 343 13.10 7.60 13.35
N ASP A 344 14.27 7.85 12.77
CA ASP A 344 14.64 9.18 12.30
C ASP A 344 13.78 9.57 11.09
N ALA A 345 13.51 8.63 10.18
CA ALA A 345 12.59 8.83 9.09
C ALA A 345 11.18 9.19 9.56
N ALA A 346 10.65 8.45 10.55
CA ALA A 346 9.37 8.76 11.18
C ALA A 346 9.36 10.16 11.79
N THR A 347 10.47 10.62 12.34
CA THR A 347 10.62 11.97 12.87
C THR A 347 10.58 13.03 11.78
N VAL A 348 11.29 12.82 10.66
CA VAL A 348 11.24 13.74 9.51
C VAL A 348 9.83 13.81 8.93
N ILE A 349 9.18 12.66 8.74
CA ILE A 349 7.81 12.57 8.20
C ILE A 349 6.81 13.23 9.15
N ALA A 350 6.90 12.97 10.46
CA ALA A 350 6.03 13.59 11.46
C ALA A 350 6.19 15.11 11.51
N ARG A 351 7.43 15.62 11.44
CA ARG A 351 7.72 17.05 11.39
C ARG A 351 7.13 17.71 10.16
N TRP A 352 7.33 17.07 8.99
CA TRP A 352 6.71 17.50 7.75
C TRP A 352 5.19 17.54 7.88
N ALA A 353 4.55 16.43 8.31
CA ALA A 353 3.10 16.35 8.44
C ALA A 353 2.53 17.43 9.39
N GLY A 354 3.24 17.73 10.48
CA GLY A 354 2.84 18.77 11.44
C GLY A 354 2.85 20.19 10.86
N ARG A 355 3.60 20.43 9.78
CA ARG A 355 3.85 21.76 9.20
C ARG A 355 3.38 21.91 7.75
N ALA A 356 3.07 20.80 7.09
CA ALA A 356 2.64 20.76 5.71
C ALA A 356 1.40 21.63 5.49
N ARG A 357 1.42 22.47 4.46
CA ARG A 357 0.29 23.35 4.13
C ARG A 357 -0.98 22.58 3.84
N LEU A 358 -0.87 21.46 3.12
CA LEU A 358 -2.00 20.59 2.77
C LEU A 358 -2.74 20.06 4.02
N LEU A 359 -2.00 19.75 5.08
CA LEU A 359 -2.58 19.31 6.35
C LEU A 359 -3.02 20.47 7.24
N ALA A 360 -2.55 21.69 6.97
CA ALA A 360 -2.96 22.88 7.74
C ALA A 360 -4.46 23.16 7.56
N ASP A 361 -5.01 22.96 6.36
CA ASP A 361 -6.43 23.19 6.11
C ASP A 361 -7.32 22.14 6.79
N LEU A 362 -6.87 20.88 6.81
CA LEU A 362 -7.52 19.81 7.59
C LEU A 362 -7.57 20.15 9.09
N ARG A 363 -6.52 20.78 9.61
CA ARG A 363 -6.47 21.22 11.01
C ARG A 363 -7.37 22.42 11.30
N LYS A 364 -7.39 23.42 10.42
CA LYS A 364 -8.28 24.60 10.56
C LYS A 364 -9.75 24.20 10.59
N GLY A 365 -10.11 23.12 9.90
CA GLY A 365 -11.46 22.57 9.91
C GLY A 365 -11.91 21.98 11.24
N GLY A 366 -10.97 21.66 12.14
CA GLY A 366 -11.26 21.03 13.42
C GLY A 366 -11.89 19.63 13.29
N LEU A 367 -12.35 19.09 14.41
CA LEU A 367 -12.99 17.76 14.45
C LEU A 367 -14.24 17.65 13.56
N PRO A 368 -15.15 18.66 13.45
CA PRO A 368 -16.33 18.54 12.61
C PRO A 368 -16.03 18.26 11.12
N LYS A 369 -15.09 19.00 10.51
CA LYS A 369 -14.72 18.76 9.10
C LYS A 369 -13.99 17.43 8.92
N GLN A 370 -13.22 16.99 9.92
CA GLN A 370 -12.54 15.69 9.90
C GLN A 370 -13.56 14.53 9.97
N VAL A 371 -14.61 14.68 10.77
CA VAL A 371 -15.73 13.72 10.83
C VAL A 371 -16.43 13.66 9.49
N ALA A 372 -16.84 14.80 8.90
CA ALA A 372 -17.52 14.79 7.61
C ALA A 372 -16.66 14.16 6.49
N GLY A 373 -15.37 14.50 6.44
CA GLY A 373 -14.44 13.91 5.47
C GLY A 373 -14.25 12.39 5.65
N MET A 374 -14.24 11.92 6.90
CA MET A 374 -14.18 10.49 7.21
C MET A 374 -15.49 9.78 6.85
N VAL A 375 -16.63 10.29 7.29
CA VAL A 375 -17.96 9.69 7.10
C VAL A 375 -18.29 9.50 5.63
N ALA A 376 -17.88 10.42 4.75
CA ALA A 376 -18.03 10.28 3.30
C ALA A 376 -17.34 9.03 2.70
N GLN A 377 -16.39 8.43 3.43
CA GLN A 377 -15.61 7.26 2.99
C GLN A 377 -16.03 5.97 3.69
N LEU A 378 -16.90 6.04 4.71
CA LEU A 378 -17.32 4.89 5.47
C LEU A 378 -18.50 4.18 4.81
N GLY A 379 -18.51 2.85 4.86
CA GLY A 379 -19.70 2.07 4.54
C GLY A 379 -20.84 2.32 5.53
N ASN A 380 -22.07 2.03 5.12
CA ASN A 380 -23.28 2.28 5.91
C ASN A 380 -23.21 1.66 7.33
N ASP A 381 -22.69 0.45 7.45
CA ASP A 381 -22.60 -0.25 8.74
C ASP A 381 -21.55 0.37 9.68
N GLU A 382 -20.43 0.85 9.13
CA GLU A 382 -19.41 1.54 9.90
C GLU A 382 -19.86 2.92 10.35
N ARG A 383 -20.54 3.66 9.49
CA ARG A 383 -21.19 4.93 9.86
C ARG A 383 -22.22 4.73 10.99
N ARG A 384 -23.08 3.71 10.88
CA ARG A 384 -24.06 3.38 11.94
C ARG A 384 -23.37 3.03 13.26
N ALA A 385 -22.31 2.24 13.21
CA ALA A 385 -21.55 1.88 14.41
C ALA A 385 -20.83 3.08 15.03
N LEU A 386 -20.32 4.02 14.21
CA LEU A 386 -19.72 5.27 14.69
C LEU A 386 -20.75 6.15 15.42
N LEU A 387 -21.96 6.29 14.86
CA LEU A 387 -23.07 6.98 15.51
C LEU A 387 -23.48 6.30 16.82
N ALA A 388 -23.60 4.97 16.82
CA ALA A 388 -23.89 4.21 18.05
C ALA A 388 -22.81 4.43 19.12
N PHE A 389 -21.53 4.44 18.74
CA PHE A 389 -20.42 4.74 19.65
C PHE A 389 -20.54 6.14 20.26
N ARG A 390 -20.72 7.15 19.40
CA ARG A 390 -20.90 8.55 19.80
C ARG A 390 -22.06 8.70 20.78
N ASP A 391 -23.20 8.10 20.49
CA ASP A 391 -24.39 8.22 21.33
C ASP A 391 -24.29 7.40 22.63
N GLY A 392 -23.29 6.51 22.74
CA GLY A 392 -23.16 5.60 23.88
C GLY A 392 -24.15 4.42 23.83
N ARG A 393 -24.58 4.06 22.62
CA ARG A 393 -25.52 2.96 22.32
C ARG A 393 -24.82 1.67 21.87
N THR A 394 -23.50 1.57 22.08
CA THR A 394 -22.75 0.33 21.84
C THR A 394 -23.13 -0.75 22.85
N GLU A 395 -23.10 -2.03 22.45
CA GLU A 395 -23.57 -3.13 23.32
C GLU A 395 -22.75 -3.28 24.60
N ALA A 396 -21.45 -2.96 24.54
CA ALA A 396 -20.54 -3.03 25.67
C ALA A 396 -20.12 -1.63 26.13
N LYS A 397 -20.07 -1.47 27.47
CA LYS A 397 -19.64 -0.22 28.13
C LYS A 397 -18.14 -0.19 28.43
N SER A 398 -17.51 -1.35 28.63
CA SER A 398 -16.09 -1.50 28.94
C SER A 398 -15.43 -2.49 27.99
N LEU A 399 -14.17 -2.22 27.63
CA LEU A 399 -13.40 -3.02 26.70
C LEU A 399 -12.99 -4.33 27.38
N ASN A 400 -13.33 -5.49 26.79
CA ASN A 400 -12.89 -6.79 27.29
C ASN A 400 -11.54 -7.15 26.67
N PRO A 401 -10.48 -7.43 27.46
CA PRO A 401 -9.17 -7.82 26.92
C PRO A 401 -9.22 -9.02 25.97
N GLY A 402 -10.08 -10.02 26.25
CA GLY A 402 -10.24 -11.20 25.40
C GLY A 402 -10.86 -10.88 24.03
N ASP A 403 -11.76 -9.89 23.97
CA ASP A 403 -12.34 -9.44 22.70
C ASP A 403 -11.33 -8.61 21.89
N VAL A 404 -10.46 -7.85 22.55
CA VAL A 404 -9.34 -7.15 21.91
C VAL A 404 -8.35 -8.15 21.32
N GLU A 405 -7.99 -9.20 22.06
CA GLU A 405 -7.08 -10.22 21.56
C GLU A 405 -7.67 -10.92 20.32
N ARG A 406 -8.98 -11.23 20.33
CA ARG A 406 -9.69 -11.78 19.16
C ARG A 406 -9.68 -10.80 17.99
N TYR A 407 -9.91 -9.51 18.22
CA TYR A 407 -9.82 -8.47 17.21
C TYR A 407 -8.43 -8.40 16.58
N VAL A 408 -7.38 -8.34 17.41
CA VAL A 408 -5.98 -8.29 16.96
C VAL A 408 -5.65 -9.53 16.12
N ARG A 409 -6.02 -10.73 16.61
CA ARG A 409 -5.80 -11.98 15.89
C ARG A 409 -6.53 -12.00 14.54
N ALA A 410 -7.77 -11.53 14.49
CA ALA A 410 -8.54 -11.42 13.25
C ALA A 410 -7.89 -10.43 12.26
N ARG A 411 -7.43 -9.25 12.73
CA ARG A 411 -6.70 -8.28 11.91
C ARG A 411 -5.38 -8.83 11.36
N CYS A 412 -4.59 -9.51 12.18
CA CYS A 412 -3.36 -10.16 11.73
C CYS A 412 -3.64 -11.22 10.65
N LYS A 413 -4.66 -12.07 10.84
CA LYS A 413 -5.08 -13.06 9.83
C LYS A 413 -5.54 -12.40 8.52
N MET A 414 -6.29 -11.30 8.64
CA MET A 414 -6.77 -10.53 7.48
C MET A 414 -5.63 -10.01 6.59
N LEU A 415 -4.44 -9.71 7.13
CA LEU A 415 -3.29 -9.31 6.31
C LEU A 415 -2.95 -10.39 5.27
N THR A 416 -2.86 -11.65 5.72
CA THR A 416 -2.53 -12.79 4.85
C THR A 416 -3.69 -13.14 3.92
N LEU A 417 -4.91 -13.20 4.45
CA LEU A 417 -6.11 -13.54 3.66
C LEU A 417 -6.41 -12.49 2.58
N SER A 418 -6.19 -11.21 2.86
CA SER A 418 -6.40 -10.14 1.87
C SER A 418 -5.36 -10.20 0.75
N ALA A 419 -4.09 -10.49 1.07
CA ALA A 419 -3.06 -10.71 0.06
C ALA A 419 -3.35 -11.93 -0.82
N GLN A 420 -3.80 -13.03 -0.21
CA GLN A 420 -4.26 -14.21 -0.94
C GLN A 420 -5.43 -13.88 -1.88
N GLN A 421 -6.46 -13.20 -1.37
CA GLN A 421 -7.63 -12.82 -2.17
C GLN A 421 -7.26 -11.88 -3.33
N ALA A 422 -6.35 -10.93 -3.11
CA ALA A 422 -5.87 -10.03 -4.16
C ALA A 422 -5.20 -10.81 -5.31
N LYS A 423 -4.32 -11.77 -4.99
CA LYS A 423 -3.70 -12.66 -5.99
C LYS A 423 -4.75 -13.45 -6.77
N ILE A 424 -5.72 -14.07 -6.08
CA ILE A 424 -6.80 -14.84 -6.71
C ILE A 424 -7.65 -13.97 -7.64
N THR A 425 -7.99 -12.76 -7.19
CA THR A 425 -8.80 -11.80 -7.97
C THR A 425 -8.07 -11.36 -9.24
N ARG A 426 -6.74 -11.15 -9.21
CA ARG A 426 -5.97 -10.84 -10.42
C ARG A 426 -5.99 -12.00 -11.42
N VAL A 427 -5.84 -13.23 -10.94
CA VAL A 427 -5.93 -14.43 -11.78
C VAL A 427 -7.32 -14.54 -12.42
N GLU A 428 -8.38 -14.32 -11.64
CA GLU A 428 -9.77 -14.27 -12.14
C GLU A 428 -9.94 -13.23 -13.24
N GLN A 429 -9.49 -11.99 -13.02
CA GLN A 429 -9.59 -10.92 -14.01
C GLN A 429 -8.83 -11.25 -15.30
N LEU A 430 -7.62 -11.80 -15.18
CA LEU A 430 -6.83 -12.23 -16.34
C LEU A 430 -7.60 -13.30 -17.13
N LEU A 431 -8.10 -14.35 -16.47
CA LEU A 431 -8.82 -15.43 -17.14
C LEU A 431 -10.14 -14.94 -17.75
N GLN A 432 -10.89 -14.10 -17.06
CA GLN A 432 -12.10 -13.49 -17.60
C GLN A 432 -11.80 -12.66 -18.85
N SER A 433 -10.67 -11.93 -18.89
CA SER A 433 -10.26 -11.20 -20.09
C SER A 433 -9.96 -12.12 -21.28
N GLN A 434 -9.34 -13.28 -21.02
CA GLN A 434 -9.05 -14.28 -22.06
C GLN A 434 -10.33 -14.96 -22.55
N ILE A 435 -11.23 -15.32 -21.62
CA ILE A 435 -12.56 -15.86 -21.94
C ILE A 435 -13.32 -14.90 -22.85
N ASN A 436 -13.44 -13.63 -22.45
CA ASN A 436 -14.15 -12.62 -23.22
C ASN A 436 -13.53 -12.42 -24.61
N GLY A 437 -12.19 -12.44 -24.71
CA GLY A 437 -11.48 -12.35 -25.98
C GLY A 437 -11.75 -13.54 -26.91
N ALA A 438 -11.86 -14.75 -26.36
CA ALA A 438 -12.17 -15.95 -27.11
C ALA A 438 -13.66 -16.01 -27.53
N GLU A 439 -14.59 -15.65 -26.65
CA GLU A 439 -16.03 -15.53 -26.97
C GLU A 439 -16.26 -14.51 -28.11
N GLN A 440 -15.54 -13.38 -28.10
CA GLN A 440 -15.58 -12.39 -29.18
C GLN A 440 -14.97 -12.89 -30.49
N PHE A 441 -13.98 -13.77 -30.45
CA PHE A 441 -13.39 -14.38 -31.64
C PHE A 441 -14.37 -15.36 -32.30
N ILE A 442 -15.02 -16.22 -31.50
CA ILE A 442 -16.01 -17.21 -31.94
C ILE A 442 -17.24 -16.55 -32.58
N THR A 443 -17.63 -15.36 -32.12
CA THR A 443 -18.84 -14.65 -32.56
C THR A 443 -18.65 -13.72 -33.76
N ARG A 444 -17.47 -13.69 -34.39
CA ARG A 444 -17.20 -12.83 -35.57
C ARG A 444 -18.02 -13.29 -36.81
N PRO A 445 -18.68 -12.36 -37.53
CA PRO A 445 -19.41 -12.71 -38.75
C PRO A 445 -18.49 -13.27 -39.84
N GLY A 446 -18.80 -14.45 -40.39
CA GLY A 446 -18.08 -15.06 -41.53
C GLY A 446 -17.52 -16.48 -41.33
N GLN A 447 -17.60 -17.05 -40.12
CA GLN A 447 -17.10 -18.42 -39.82
C GLN A 447 -18.21 -19.43 -39.50
N ALA A 448 -19.21 -19.58 -40.39
CA ALA A 448 -20.32 -20.52 -40.20
C ALA A 448 -19.89 -22.00 -40.11
N MET A 449 -18.71 -22.35 -40.65
CA MET A 449 -18.20 -23.73 -40.71
C MET A 449 -17.51 -24.22 -39.42
N LEU A 450 -17.29 -23.34 -38.44
CA LEU A 450 -16.55 -23.64 -37.20
C LEU A 450 -17.45 -23.87 -35.97
N GLN A 451 -18.77 -23.69 -36.08
CA GLN A 451 -19.70 -23.70 -34.94
C GLN A 451 -19.63 -24.99 -34.10
N ASP A 452 -19.51 -26.17 -34.73
CA ASP A 452 -19.39 -27.46 -34.01
C ASP A 452 -18.01 -27.65 -33.35
N MET A 453 -16.93 -27.11 -33.92
CA MET A 453 -15.58 -27.14 -33.31
C MET A 453 -15.40 -26.07 -32.21
N THR A 454 -16.08 -24.93 -32.33
CA THR A 454 -16.03 -23.85 -31.32
C THR A 454 -16.93 -24.10 -30.12
N TYR A 455 -17.89 -25.03 -30.22
CA TYR A 455 -18.79 -25.38 -29.11
C TYR A 455 -18.01 -25.92 -27.89
N GLY A 456 -17.03 -26.81 -28.11
CA GLY A 456 -16.17 -27.32 -27.04
C GLY A 456 -15.34 -26.22 -26.35
N ILE A 457 -14.96 -25.19 -27.11
CA ILE A 457 -14.20 -24.03 -26.61
C ILE A 457 -15.10 -23.11 -25.75
N ASP A 458 -16.33 -22.84 -26.18
CA ASP A 458 -17.31 -22.05 -25.41
C ASP A 458 -17.68 -22.77 -24.10
N VAL A 459 -17.95 -24.08 -24.14
CA VAL A 459 -18.22 -24.88 -22.93
C VAL A 459 -17.01 -24.91 -21.98
N PHE A 460 -15.80 -25.06 -22.50
CA PHE A 460 -14.56 -24.99 -21.72
C PHE A 460 -14.42 -23.66 -20.98
N PHE A 461 -14.60 -22.53 -21.68
CA PHE A 461 -14.46 -21.21 -21.06
C PHE A 461 -15.59 -20.87 -20.08
N ARG A 462 -16.82 -21.34 -20.32
CA ARG A 462 -17.92 -21.22 -19.36
C ARG A 462 -17.69 -22.04 -18.10
N ALA A 463 -17.21 -23.29 -18.25
CA ALA A 463 -16.85 -24.13 -17.11
C ALA A 463 -15.72 -23.49 -16.30
N LEU A 464 -14.70 -22.95 -16.98
CA LEU A 464 -13.61 -22.20 -16.37
C LEU A 464 -14.11 -20.99 -15.57
N ARG A 465 -15.01 -20.18 -16.14
CA ARG A 465 -15.63 -19.04 -15.46
C ARG A 465 -16.29 -19.47 -14.15
N THR A 466 -17.13 -20.50 -14.18
CA THR A 466 -17.82 -20.97 -12.97
C THR A 466 -16.86 -21.54 -11.93
N VAL A 467 -15.76 -22.20 -12.34
CA VAL A 467 -14.74 -22.70 -11.41
C VAL A 467 -14.06 -21.53 -10.69
N MET A 468 -13.74 -20.45 -11.42
CA MET A 468 -13.16 -19.24 -10.85
C MET A 468 -14.09 -18.55 -9.85
N GLU A 469 -15.38 -18.45 -10.17
CA GLU A 469 -16.40 -17.92 -9.26
C GLU A 469 -16.46 -18.73 -7.94
N ASP A 470 -16.41 -20.06 -8.03
CA ASP A 470 -16.39 -20.94 -6.86
C ASP A 470 -15.13 -20.76 -5.99
N ILE A 471 -13.95 -20.62 -6.62
CA ILE A 471 -12.68 -20.37 -5.92
C ILE A 471 -12.74 -19.04 -5.17
N CYS A 472 -13.17 -17.97 -5.85
CA CYS A 472 -13.31 -16.66 -5.25
C CYS A 472 -14.33 -16.66 -4.10
N ALA A 473 -15.44 -17.41 -4.23
CA ALA A 473 -16.41 -17.59 -3.17
C ALA A 473 -15.85 -18.37 -1.97
N GLY A 474 -15.05 -19.41 -2.25
CA GLY A 474 -14.37 -20.26 -1.27
C GLY A 474 -13.32 -19.52 -0.46
N THR A 475 -12.38 -18.83 -1.10
CA THR A 475 -11.39 -18.00 -0.38
C THR A 475 -12.00 -16.80 0.30
N GLY A 476 -13.03 -16.23 -0.31
CA GLY A 476 -13.86 -15.22 0.32
C GLY A 476 -14.59 -15.71 1.57
N SER A 477 -14.78 -17.02 1.79
CA SER A 477 -15.46 -17.55 2.98
C SER A 477 -14.65 -17.34 4.27
N MET A 478 -13.35 -17.68 4.26
CA MET A 478 -12.47 -17.47 5.41
C MET A 478 -12.27 -15.98 5.71
N LEU A 479 -12.16 -15.15 4.66
CA LEU A 479 -12.13 -13.70 4.80
C LEU A 479 -13.43 -13.19 5.45
N ARG A 480 -14.60 -13.66 4.97
CA ARG A 480 -15.92 -13.33 5.55
C ARG A 480 -16.04 -13.76 7.01
N GLU A 481 -15.50 -14.90 7.40
CA GLU A 481 -15.48 -15.32 8.81
C GLU A 481 -14.68 -14.37 9.69
N GLN A 482 -13.48 -13.94 9.25
CA GLN A 482 -12.72 -12.95 10.01
C GLN A 482 -13.42 -11.59 10.01
N MET A 483 -14.07 -11.19 8.91
CA MET A 483 -14.90 -9.99 8.86
C MET A 483 -16.07 -10.06 9.84
N LYS A 484 -16.72 -11.22 10.02
CA LYS A 484 -17.76 -11.39 11.06
C LYS A 484 -17.22 -11.10 12.45
N VAL A 485 -16.03 -11.59 12.79
CA VAL A 485 -15.37 -11.28 14.07
C VAL A 485 -15.15 -9.77 14.23
N LEU A 486 -14.69 -9.09 13.18
CA LEU A 486 -14.49 -7.64 13.19
C LEU A 486 -15.82 -6.87 13.30
N HIS A 487 -16.86 -7.31 12.60
CA HIS A 487 -18.20 -6.72 12.68
C HIS A 487 -18.85 -6.90 14.05
N ASP A 488 -18.71 -8.07 14.66
CA ASP A 488 -19.19 -8.31 16.03
C ASP A 488 -18.44 -7.42 17.04
N PHE A 489 -17.13 -7.29 16.88
CA PHE A 489 -16.33 -6.35 17.69
C PHE A 489 -16.81 -4.91 17.50
N GLN A 490 -17.02 -4.49 16.25
CA GLN A 490 -17.52 -3.15 15.91
C GLN A 490 -18.93 -2.89 16.44
N ARG A 491 -19.82 -3.88 16.43
CA ARG A 491 -21.16 -3.77 17.00
C ARG A 491 -21.10 -3.57 18.52
N ARG A 492 -20.20 -4.32 19.17
CA ARG A 492 -20.01 -4.26 20.63
C ARG A 492 -19.38 -2.97 21.12
N TYR A 493 -18.37 -2.47 20.42
CA TYR A 493 -17.50 -1.39 20.91
C TYR A 493 -17.49 -0.13 20.05
N GLY A 494 -18.11 -0.17 18.87
CA GLY A 494 -17.94 0.85 17.83
C GLY A 494 -16.71 0.58 16.95
N PRO A 495 -16.54 1.34 15.85
CA PRO A 495 -15.42 1.19 14.93
C PRO A 495 -14.17 1.86 15.51
N LEU A 496 -13.53 1.21 16.49
CA LEU A 496 -12.46 1.81 17.29
C LEU A 496 -11.24 2.26 16.48
N ALA A 497 -10.92 1.62 15.35
CA ALA A 497 -9.87 2.08 14.44
C ALA A 497 -10.20 3.45 13.83
N THR A 498 -11.43 3.64 13.38
CA THR A 498 -11.93 4.91 12.85
C THR A 498 -12.03 5.97 13.94
N VAL A 499 -12.49 5.59 15.14
CA VAL A 499 -12.48 6.47 16.31
C VAL A 499 -11.06 6.90 16.67
N ALA A 500 -10.06 6.00 16.62
CA ALA A 500 -8.67 6.33 16.94
C ALA A 500 -8.02 7.25 15.91
N VAL A 501 -8.42 7.19 14.64
CA VAL A 501 -7.97 8.18 13.64
C VAL A 501 -8.54 9.57 13.94
N LEU A 502 -9.81 9.66 14.37
CA LEU A 502 -10.46 10.94 14.70
C LEU A 502 -9.98 11.49 16.05
N CYS A 503 -9.94 10.65 17.07
CA CYS A 503 -9.62 10.94 18.46
C CYS A 503 -8.55 9.94 18.94
N PRO A 504 -7.25 10.16 18.65
CA PRO A 504 -6.21 9.17 18.95
C PRO A 504 -5.98 9.01 20.46
N MET A 505 -5.69 7.79 20.88
CA MET A 505 -5.35 7.48 22.27
C MET A 505 -4.07 8.21 22.71
N PRO A 506 -4.11 9.03 23.77
CA PRO A 506 -2.90 9.66 24.32
C PRO A 506 -1.92 8.63 24.88
N PRO A 507 -0.60 8.90 24.84
CA PRO A 507 0.39 8.01 25.44
C PRO A 507 0.12 7.76 26.93
N GLY A 508 0.13 6.49 27.35
CA GLY A 508 -0.08 6.08 28.75
C GLY A 508 -1.52 6.13 29.24
N MET A 509 -2.49 6.54 28.41
CA MET A 509 -3.90 6.53 28.78
C MET A 509 -4.47 5.10 28.75
N LYS A 510 -5.27 4.75 29.77
CA LYS A 510 -6.02 3.49 29.78
C LYS A 510 -7.12 3.49 28.70
N PRO A 511 -7.37 2.36 28.01
CA PRO A 511 -8.38 2.29 26.95
C PRO A 511 -9.77 2.77 27.37
N GLU A 512 -10.22 2.46 28.59
CA GLU A 512 -11.55 2.82 29.09
C GLU A 512 -11.71 4.35 29.19
N ASN A 513 -10.69 5.04 29.71
CA ASN A 513 -10.67 6.49 29.81
C ASN A 513 -10.63 7.15 28.42
N TRP A 514 -9.89 6.54 27.50
CA TRP A 514 -9.83 7.00 26.12
C TRP A 514 -11.19 6.87 25.42
N LEU A 515 -11.88 5.73 25.56
CA LEU A 515 -13.21 5.52 24.96
C LEU A 515 -14.20 6.59 25.42
N GLN A 516 -14.21 6.92 26.72
CA GLN A 516 -15.09 7.96 27.25
C GLN A 516 -14.71 9.34 26.71
N THR A 517 -13.42 9.70 26.71
CA THR A 517 -12.92 10.97 26.18
C THR A 517 -13.22 11.14 24.70
N ALA A 518 -13.06 10.06 23.92
CA ALA A 518 -13.34 10.04 22.49
C ALA A 518 -14.84 10.21 22.22
N ARG A 519 -15.70 9.53 22.99
CA ARG A 519 -17.16 9.69 22.92
C ARG A 519 -17.59 11.12 23.21
N ASP A 520 -17.09 11.70 24.30
CA ASP A 520 -17.42 13.07 24.69
C ASP A 520 -16.92 14.10 23.67
N SER A 521 -15.80 13.84 22.99
CA SER A 521 -15.30 14.68 21.91
C SER A 521 -16.19 14.59 20.65
N LEU A 522 -16.60 13.37 20.27
CA LEU A 522 -17.46 13.16 19.10
C LEU A 522 -18.90 13.67 19.33
N ARG A 523 -19.40 13.65 20.57
CA ARG A 523 -20.72 14.22 20.94
C ARG A 523 -20.79 15.74 20.79
N LYS A 524 -19.65 16.43 20.79
CA LYS A 524 -19.56 17.89 20.56
C LYS A 524 -19.67 18.27 19.09
N VAL A 525 -19.66 17.30 18.18
CA VAL A 525 -19.82 17.52 16.74
C VAL A 525 -21.30 17.35 16.40
N ASP A 526 -21.87 18.35 15.74
CA ASP A 526 -23.28 18.34 15.34
C ASP A 526 -23.62 17.13 14.45
N ASN A 527 -24.86 16.65 14.56
CA ASN A 527 -25.35 15.48 13.82
C ASN A 527 -25.16 15.62 12.31
N ASP A 528 -25.34 16.82 11.77
CA ASP A 528 -25.26 17.09 10.34
C ASP A 528 -23.91 16.69 9.72
N PHE A 529 -22.81 16.72 10.49
CA PHE A 529 -21.50 16.27 10.01
C PHE A 529 -21.37 14.75 9.90
N PHE A 530 -22.24 14.01 10.58
CA PHE A 530 -22.38 12.56 10.43
C PHE A 530 -23.44 12.19 9.39
N ASP A 531 -24.26 13.15 8.98
CA ASP A 531 -25.37 12.99 8.06
C ASP A 531 -25.13 13.63 6.69
N LEU A 532 -24.12 13.13 5.98
CA LEU A 532 -23.95 13.47 4.58
C LEU A 532 -24.93 12.67 3.71
N PRO A 533 -25.68 13.32 2.80
CA PRO A 533 -26.38 12.62 1.73
C PRO A 533 -25.36 11.93 0.84
N GLN A 534 -25.63 10.67 0.47
CA GLN A 534 -24.80 9.91 -0.47
C GLN A 534 -24.87 10.50 -1.87
#